data_AF-A0A5H2YBK9-F1
#
_entry.id   AF-A0A5H2YBK9-F1
#
_cell.length_a   1.000
_cell.length_b   1.000
_cell.length_c   1.000
_cell.angle_alpha   90.00
_cell.angle_beta   90.00
_cell.angle_gamma   90.00
#
_symmetry.space_group_name_H-M   'P 1'
#
loop_
_entity.id
_entity.type
_entity.pdbx_description
1 polymer ?
#
loop_
_entity_poly.entity_id
_entity_poly.type
_entity_poly.pdbx_seq_one_letter_code
_entity_poly.pdbx_strand_id
1 'polypeptide(L)'
;MPSTEKPLRKQKGRSGGGSPEENFAADEEKRQKLKEQVSQMQDRLMFLLDDWAPATYKYNYLQSRTGIPASSWQNFFLGKQKATVEMLMAISMQMPAEAQWLMTGWPIKDANGKSVLPPDGAFEKYLERREWARAQKSGT
;
A
#
# COMPACT_ATOMS: atom_id res chain seq x y z
N MET A 1 57.88 20.90 -23.27
CA MET A 1 56.83 21.60 -22.50
C MET A 1 56.43 22.84 -23.29
N PRO A 2 55.23 22.83 -23.88
CA PRO A 2 54.28 23.88 -23.51
C PRO A 2 52.87 23.33 -23.22
N SER A 3 52.31 23.82 -22.12
CA SER A 3 50.92 23.61 -21.70
C SER A 3 49.95 24.17 -22.72
N THR A 4 49.01 23.34 -23.17
CA THR A 4 47.76 23.79 -23.78
C THR A 4 46.67 23.74 -22.72
N GLU A 5 46.35 24.89 -22.14
CA GLU A 5 45.17 25.07 -21.29
C GLU A 5 43.90 24.91 -22.16
N LYS A 6 43.02 23.98 -21.76
CA LYS A 6 41.68 23.83 -22.33
C LYS A 6 40.75 24.89 -21.75
N PRO A 7 39.86 25.52 -22.54
CA PRO A 7 38.92 26.49 -22.01
C PRO A 7 37.83 25.82 -21.17
N LEU A 8 37.61 26.40 -20.00
CA LEU A 8 36.60 26.03 -19.00
C LEU A 8 35.19 26.19 -19.59
N ARG A 9 34.53 25.06 -19.85
CA ARG A 9 33.13 25.00 -20.33
C ARG A 9 32.22 25.55 -19.23
N LYS A 10 31.68 26.76 -19.41
CA LYS A 10 30.64 27.35 -18.55
C LYS A 10 29.48 26.35 -18.41
N GLN A 11 29.30 25.77 -17.21
CA GLN A 11 28.06 25.12 -16.84
C GLN A 11 26.98 26.19 -16.75
N LYS A 12 26.10 26.20 -17.76
CA LYS A 12 24.86 26.98 -17.74
C LYS A 12 23.98 26.34 -16.66
N GLY A 13 23.85 27.02 -15.53
CA GLY A 13 22.90 26.67 -14.47
C GLY A 13 21.52 26.45 -15.09
N ARG A 14 21.04 25.21 -14.99
CA ARG A 14 19.71 24.84 -15.42
C ARG A 14 18.77 25.32 -14.30
N SER A 15 18.33 26.57 -14.40
CA SER A 15 17.25 27.12 -13.57
C SER A 15 15.96 26.38 -13.91
N GLY A 16 15.74 25.25 -13.24
CA GLY A 16 14.46 24.55 -13.18
C GLY A 16 13.76 24.93 -11.88
N GLY A 17 13.44 26.21 -11.72
CA GLY A 17 12.55 26.67 -10.65
C GLY A 17 11.15 26.81 -11.23
N GLY A 18 10.34 25.76 -11.11
CA GLY A 18 8.89 25.88 -11.34
C GLY A 18 8.31 26.93 -10.38
N SER A 19 7.23 27.59 -10.80
CA SER A 19 6.59 28.64 -9.99
C SER A 19 6.22 28.08 -8.61
N PRO A 20 6.33 28.84 -7.49
CA PRO A 20 5.91 28.36 -6.17
C PRO A 20 4.52 27.73 -6.17
N GLU A 21 3.58 28.31 -6.93
CA GLU A 21 2.21 27.80 -7.09
C GLU A 21 2.15 26.43 -7.80
N GLU A 22 2.98 26.19 -8.82
CA GLU A 22 3.09 24.89 -9.49
C GLU A 22 3.70 23.83 -8.56
N ASN A 23 4.66 24.22 -7.71
CA ASN A 23 5.25 23.32 -6.73
C ASN A 23 4.24 22.95 -5.63
N PHE A 24 3.42 23.89 -5.15
CA PHE A 24 2.36 23.63 -4.17
C PHE A 24 1.27 22.70 -4.72
N ALA A 25 0.83 22.93 -5.97
CA ALA A 25 -0.16 22.06 -6.61
C ALA A 25 0.35 20.63 -6.79
N ALA A 26 1.60 20.47 -7.26
CA ALA A 26 2.24 19.16 -7.41
C ALA A 26 2.43 18.44 -6.06
N ASP A 27 2.68 19.17 -4.98
CA ASP A 27 2.84 18.59 -3.65
C ASP A 27 1.50 18.16 -3.02
N GLU A 28 0.41 18.89 -3.27
CA GLU A 28 -0.92 18.49 -2.82
C GLU A 28 -1.40 17.24 -3.56
N GLU A 29 -1.17 17.15 -4.87
CA GLU A 29 -1.47 15.95 -5.66
C GLU A 29 -0.74 14.72 -5.11
N LYS A 30 0.56 14.84 -4.80
CA LYS A 30 1.35 13.77 -4.19
C LYS A 30 0.80 13.35 -2.84
N ARG A 31 0.40 14.31 -1.99
CA ARG A 31 -0.20 14.04 -0.67
C ARG A 31 -1.51 13.29 -0.80
N GLN A 32 -2.36 13.70 -1.74
CA GLN A 32 -3.64 13.04 -1.97
C GLN A 32 -3.43 11.61 -2.47
N LYS A 33 -2.50 11.41 -3.40
CA LYS A 33 -2.12 10.07 -3.88
C LYS A 33 -1.58 9.19 -2.76
N LEU A 34 -0.79 9.75 -1.84
CA LEU A 34 -0.27 9.01 -0.68
C LEU A 34 -1.39 8.60 0.28
N LYS A 35 -2.34 9.50 0.57
CA LYS A 35 -3.52 9.17 1.40
C LYS A 35 -4.34 8.04 0.78
N GLU A 36 -4.53 8.08 -0.54
CA GLU A 36 -5.21 7.02 -1.27
C GLU A 36 -4.47 5.68 -1.15
N GLN A 37 -3.14 5.69 -1.34
CA GLN A 37 -2.31 4.48 -1.14
C GLN A 37 -2.42 3.93 0.28
N VAL A 38 -2.44 4.79 1.31
CA VAL A 38 -2.61 4.37 2.71
C VAL A 38 -4.01 3.80 2.95
N SER A 39 -5.05 4.34 2.30
CA SER A 39 -6.40 3.79 2.36
C SER A 39 -6.43 2.39 1.74
N GLN A 40 -5.91 2.25 0.51
CA GLN A 40 -5.85 0.96 -0.20
C GLN A 40 -5.00 -0.08 0.53
N MET A 41 -3.94 0.34 1.24
CA MET A 41 -3.13 -0.58 2.05
C MET A 41 -3.96 -1.31 3.12
N GLN A 42 -5.00 -0.68 3.68
CA GLN A 42 -5.90 -1.33 4.63
C GLN A 42 -6.75 -2.39 3.94
N ASP A 43 -7.21 -2.10 2.72
CA ASP A 43 -7.99 -3.03 1.92
C ASP A 43 -7.14 -4.23 1.47
N ARG A 44 -5.88 -3.99 1.10
CA ARG A 44 -4.89 -5.05 0.80
C ARG A 44 -4.62 -5.93 2.01
N LEU A 45 -4.47 -5.33 3.20
CA LEU A 45 -4.30 -6.11 4.43
C LEU A 45 -5.52 -7.00 4.68
N MET A 46 -6.75 -6.47 4.59
CA MET A 46 -7.95 -7.30 4.76
C MET A 46 -8.03 -8.42 3.72
N PHE A 47 -7.70 -8.13 2.46
CA PHE A 47 -7.66 -9.14 1.40
C PHE A 47 -6.73 -10.31 1.75
N LEU A 48 -5.49 -10.03 2.16
CA LEU A 48 -4.54 -11.09 2.55
C LEU A 48 -5.03 -11.89 3.75
N LEU A 49 -5.60 -11.22 4.75
CA LEU A 49 -6.07 -11.87 5.97
C LEU A 49 -7.33 -12.72 5.74
N ASP A 50 -8.20 -12.32 4.80
CA ASP A 50 -9.39 -13.09 4.44
C ASP A 50 -9.02 -14.42 3.75
N ASP A 51 -7.94 -14.44 2.98
CA ASP A 51 -7.39 -15.66 2.36
C ASP A 51 -6.60 -16.51 3.35
N TRP A 52 -5.77 -15.87 4.19
CA TRP A 52 -4.85 -16.57 5.07
C TRP A 52 -5.49 -17.14 6.35
N ALA A 53 -6.51 -16.47 6.90
CA ALA A 53 -7.06 -16.82 8.20
C ALA A 53 -8.42 -17.53 8.09
N PRO A 54 -8.63 -18.66 8.81
CA PRO A 54 -9.89 -19.39 8.80
C PRO A 54 -11.08 -18.52 9.23
N ALA A 55 -12.22 -18.67 8.55
CA ALA A 55 -13.40 -17.83 8.80
C ALA A 55 -13.94 -17.95 10.24
N THR A 56 -14.00 -19.16 10.80
CA THR A 56 -14.70 -19.44 12.07
C THR A 56 -13.99 -18.89 13.30
N TYR A 57 -12.65 -18.88 13.32
CA TYR A 57 -11.85 -18.47 14.48
C TYR A 57 -10.75 -17.46 14.10
N LYS A 58 -11.01 -16.67 13.05
CA LYS A 58 -10.10 -15.71 12.43
C LYS A 58 -9.28 -14.90 13.43
N TYR A 59 -9.93 -14.25 14.38
CA TYR A 59 -9.24 -13.32 15.29
C TYR A 59 -8.31 -14.03 16.28
N ASN A 60 -8.74 -15.18 16.80
CA ASN A 60 -7.90 -16.01 17.67
C ASN A 60 -6.72 -16.60 16.89
N TYR A 61 -6.94 -17.00 15.64
CA TYR A 61 -5.89 -17.45 14.74
C TYR A 61 -4.84 -16.35 14.55
N LEU A 62 -5.26 -15.13 14.19
CA LEU A 62 -4.35 -14.01 13.98
C LEU A 62 -3.59 -13.66 15.26
N GLN A 63 -4.25 -13.65 16.42
CA GLN A 63 -3.56 -13.45 17.70
C GLN A 63 -2.48 -14.51 17.95
N SER A 64 -2.79 -15.79 17.73
CA SER A 64 -1.82 -16.88 17.95
C SER A 64 -0.59 -16.78 17.04
N ARG A 65 -0.74 -16.18 15.85
CA ARG A 65 0.34 -16.02 14.86
C ARG A 65 1.14 -14.73 15.01
N THR A 66 0.51 -13.67 15.51
CA THR A 66 1.09 -12.30 15.50
C THR A 66 1.37 -11.76 16.89
N GLY A 67 0.81 -12.35 17.94
CA GLY A 67 0.85 -11.80 19.31
C GLY A 67 -0.08 -10.60 19.52
N ILE A 68 -0.67 -10.03 18.47
CA ILE A 68 -1.59 -8.90 18.55
C ILE A 68 -2.97 -9.39 19.04
N PRO A 69 -3.59 -8.73 20.04
CA PRO A 69 -4.85 -9.17 20.61
C PRO A 69 -5.97 -9.38 19.57
N ALA A 70 -6.77 -10.43 19.74
CA ALA A 70 -7.91 -10.74 18.89
C ALA A 70 -8.92 -9.59 18.81
N SER A 71 -9.10 -8.83 19.90
CA SER A 71 -9.94 -7.64 19.94
C SER A 71 -9.43 -6.53 19.00
N SER A 72 -8.11 -6.34 18.89
CA SER A 72 -7.51 -5.40 17.96
C SER A 72 -7.78 -5.82 16.51
N TRP A 73 -7.63 -7.10 16.18
CA TRP A 73 -7.99 -7.63 14.87
C TRP A 73 -9.47 -7.46 14.57
N GLN A 74 -10.34 -7.76 15.52
CA GLN A 74 -11.78 -7.56 15.37
C GLN A 74 -12.12 -6.08 15.10
N ASN A 75 -11.52 -5.14 15.84
CA ASN A 75 -11.73 -3.71 15.63
C ASN A 75 -11.27 -3.25 14.24
N PHE A 76 -10.15 -3.80 13.75
CA PHE A 76 -9.68 -3.58 12.39
C PHE A 76 -10.69 -4.06 11.34
N PHE A 77 -11.16 -5.31 11.44
CA PHE A 77 -12.15 -5.88 10.50
C PHE A 77 -13.51 -5.16 10.54
N LEU A 78 -13.92 -4.67 11.71
CA LEU A 78 -15.14 -3.88 11.86
C LEU A 78 -14.99 -2.42 11.39
N GLY A 79 -13.79 -2.00 10.98
CA GLY A 79 -13.51 -0.62 10.56
C GLY A 79 -13.49 0.39 11.72
N LYS A 80 -13.50 -0.08 12.98
CA LYS A 80 -13.37 0.76 14.17
C LYS A 80 -11.95 1.29 14.37
N GLN A 81 -10.97 0.62 13.78
CA GLN A 81 -9.56 0.98 13.84
C GLN A 81 -8.94 0.86 12.44
N LYS A 82 -8.01 1.77 12.13
CA LYS A 82 -7.13 1.61 10.96
C LYS A 82 -6.05 0.55 11.22
N ALA A 83 -5.45 0.02 10.16
CA ALA A 83 -4.28 -0.84 10.28
C ALA A 83 -3.17 -0.09 11.02
N THR A 84 -2.65 -0.67 12.11
CA THR A 84 -1.49 -0.12 12.82
C THR A 84 -0.21 -0.58 12.15
N VAL A 85 0.89 0.14 12.41
CA VAL A 85 2.23 -0.28 11.98
C VAL A 85 2.56 -1.68 12.50
N GLU A 86 2.18 -1.97 13.74
CA GLU A 86 2.36 -3.29 14.36
C GLU A 86 1.65 -4.41 13.57
N MET A 87 0.39 -4.21 13.18
CA MET A 87 -0.35 -5.15 12.35
C MET A 87 0.32 -5.36 10.98
N LEU A 88 0.75 -4.28 10.33
CA LEU A 88 1.42 -4.34 9.03
C LEU A 88 2.76 -5.07 9.12
N MET A 89 3.56 -4.80 10.15
CA MET A 89 4.83 -5.48 10.37
C MET A 89 4.62 -6.96 10.68
N ALA A 90 3.70 -7.31 11.59
CA ALA A 90 3.44 -8.69 11.95
C ALA A 90 3.02 -9.55 10.74
N ILE A 91 2.20 -8.99 9.86
CA ILE A 91 1.79 -9.67 8.62
C ILE A 91 2.91 -9.71 7.59
N SER A 92 3.67 -8.63 7.42
CA SER A 92 4.82 -8.62 6.52
C SER A 92 5.89 -9.63 6.93
N MET A 93 6.04 -9.90 8.23
CA MET A 93 6.96 -10.91 8.75
C MET A 93 6.44 -12.34 8.57
N GLN A 94 5.12 -12.55 8.64
CA GLN A 94 4.51 -13.87 8.43
C GLN A 94 4.34 -14.23 6.95
N MET A 95 4.20 -13.23 6.09
CA MET A 95 4.00 -13.37 4.66
C MET A 95 5.00 -12.46 3.90
N PRO A 96 6.31 -12.79 3.93
CA PRO A 96 7.34 -11.93 3.35
C PRO A 96 7.22 -11.80 1.83
N ALA A 97 6.70 -12.82 1.14
CA ALA A 97 6.51 -12.78 -0.30
C ALA A 97 5.45 -11.74 -0.67
N GLU A 98 4.43 -11.55 0.16
CA GLU A 98 3.29 -10.67 -0.04
C GLU A 98 3.55 -9.23 0.43
N ALA A 99 4.56 -9.02 1.29
CA ALA A 99 4.84 -7.76 1.96
C ALA A 99 5.04 -6.58 0.99
N GLN A 100 5.72 -6.81 -0.14
CA GLN A 100 5.92 -5.77 -1.14
C GLN A 100 4.58 -5.25 -1.67
N TRP A 101 3.69 -6.16 -2.07
CA TRP A 101 2.38 -5.77 -2.59
C TRP A 101 1.52 -5.11 -1.51
N LEU A 102 1.52 -5.65 -0.29
CA LEU A 102 0.80 -5.07 0.84
C LEU A 102 1.17 -3.60 1.05
N MET A 103 2.46 -3.29 1.09
CA MET A 103 2.95 -1.95 1.42
C MET A 103 2.87 -0.98 0.23
N THR A 104 3.18 -1.44 -0.98
CA THR A 104 3.36 -0.55 -2.15
C THR A 104 2.19 -0.58 -3.13
N GLY A 105 1.38 -1.63 -3.11
CA GLY A 105 0.35 -1.89 -4.12
C GLY A 105 0.90 -2.34 -5.47
N TRP A 106 2.22 -2.45 -5.62
CA TRP A 106 2.81 -2.91 -6.87
C TRP A 106 2.64 -4.43 -6.99
N PRO A 107 2.06 -4.91 -8.11
CA PRO A 107 1.84 -6.33 -8.30
C PRO A 107 3.17 -7.07 -8.36
N ILE A 108 3.22 -8.21 -7.68
CA ILE A 108 4.37 -9.12 -7.75
C ILE A 108 4.16 -9.99 -8.98
N LYS A 109 5.14 -9.98 -9.90
CA LYS A 109 5.05 -10.69 -11.18
C LYS A 109 5.98 -11.91 -11.21
N ASP A 110 5.56 -12.96 -11.91
CA ASP A 110 6.41 -14.11 -12.19
C ASP A 110 7.40 -13.84 -13.35
N ALA A 111 8.22 -14.84 -13.68
CA ALA A 111 9.18 -14.76 -14.78
C ALA A 111 8.53 -14.51 -16.16
N ASN A 112 7.24 -14.78 -16.31
CA ASN A 112 6.46 -14.57 -17.53
C ASN A 112 5.73 -13.21 -17.53
N GLY A 113 5.89 -12.41 -16.47
CA GLY A 113 5.25 -11.10 -16.30
C GLY A 113 3.80 -11.16 -15.82
N LYS A 114 3.28 -12.34 -15.45
CA LYS A 114 1.92 -12.51 -14.91
C LYS A 114 1.88 -12.10 -13.44
N SER A 115 0.81 -11.42 -13.01
CA SER A 115 0.65 -11.08 -11.59
C SER A 115 0.41 -12.35 -10.77
N VAL A 116 1.34 -12.60 -9.84
CA VAL A 116 1.23 -13.64 -8.81
C VAL A 116 0.41 -13.10 -7.63
N LEU A 117 0.64 -11.84 -7.25
CA LEU A 117 -0.07 -11.20 -6.16
C LEU A 117 -0.37 -9.72 -6.45
N PRO A 118 -1.66 -9.32 -6.39
CA PRO A 118 -2.81 -10.21 -6.27
C PRO A 118 -2.96 -11.00 -7.58
N PRO A 119 -3.60 -12.19 -7.58
CA PRO A 119 -3.99 -12.83 -8.83
C PRO A 119 -4.80 -11.85 -9.69
N ASP A 120 -4.60 -11.86 -11.01
CA ASP A 120 -5.18 -10.86 -11.92
C ASP A 120 -6.69 -10.64 -11.67
N GLY A 121 -7.06 -9.41 -11.31
CA GLY A 121 -8.46 -9.00 -11.08
C GLY A 121 -9.06 -9.46 -9.74
N ALA A 122 -8.33 -10.22 -8.91
CA ALA A 122 -8.87 -10.73 -7.65
C ALA A 122 -9.08 -9.62 -6.61
N PHE A 123 -8.14 -8.67 -6.54
CA PHE A 123 -8.22 -7.56 -5.60
C PHE A 123 -9.29 -6.54 -6.03
N GLU A 124 -9.43 -6.28 -7.32
CA GLU A 124 -10.46 -5.39 -7.87
C GLU A 124 -11.86 -5.93 -7.55
N LYS A 125 -12.10 -7.22 -7.80
CA LYS A 125 -13.36 -7.90 -7.42
C LYS A 125 -13.63 -7.86 -5.91
N TYR A 126 -12.56 -7.92 -5.10
CA TYR A 126 -12.67 -7.80 -3.66
C TYR A 126 -13.13 -6.39 -3.25
N LEU A 127 -12.54 -5.35 -3.85
CA LEU A 127 -12.94 -3.96 -3.62
C LEU A 127 -14.40 -3.73 -4.02
N GLU A 128 -14.81 -4.16 -5.22
CA GLU A 128 -16.19 -4.04 -5.70
C GLU A 128 -17.20 -4.66 -4.72
N ARG A 129 -16.91 -5.88 -4.24
CA ARG A 129 -17.77 -6.56 -3.27
C ARG A 129 -17.88 -5.78 -1.96
N ARG A 130 -16.77 -5.18 -1.51
CA ARG A 130 -16.71 -4.43 -0.27
C ARG A 130 -17.42 -3.09 -0.37
N GLU A 131 -17.26 -2.40 -1.49
CA GLU A 131 -17.98 -1.16 -1.79
C GLU A 131 -19.49 -1.41 -1.85
N TRP A 132 -19.91 -2.48 -2.54
CA TRP A 132 -21.30 -2.90 -2.54
C TRP A 132 -21.82 -3.15 -1.11
N ALA A 133 -21.07 -3.87 -0.27
CA ALA A 133 -21.47 -4.13 1.12
C ALA A 133 -21.52 -2.85 1.98
N ARG A 134 -20.66 -1.86 1.73
CA ARG A 134 -20.70 -0.55 2.40
C ARG A 134 -21.94 0.25 1.97
N ALA A 135 -22.24 0.28 0.67
CA ALA A 135 -23.39 1.00 0.12
C ALA A 135 -24.74 0.48 0.65
N GLN A 136 -24.87 -0.84 0.85
CA GLN A 136 -26.06 -1.44 1.45
C GLN A 136 -26.26 -1.02 2.92
N LYS A 137 -25.16 -0.87 3.68
CA LYS A 137 -25.22 -0.44 5.09
C LYS A 137 -25.55 1.04 5.29
N SER A 138 -25.33 1.89 4.28
CA SER A 138 -25.67 3.31 4.33
C SER A 138 -27.12 3.62 3.92
N GLY A 139 -27.86 2.64 3.40
CA GLY A 139 -29.26 2.78 2.98
C GLY A 139 -30.29 2.32 4.00
N THR A 140 -29.88 1.95 5.22
CA THR A 140 -30.74 1.55 6.34
C THR A 140 -30.52 2.51 7.51
#